data_AF-A0A536QQB7-F1
#
_entry.id   AF-A0A536QQB7-F1
#
_cell.length_a   1.000
_cell.length_b   1.000
_cell.length_c   1.000
_cell.angle_alpha   90.00
_cell.angle_beta   90.00
_cell.angle_gamma   90.00
#
_symmetry.space_group_name_H-M   'P 1'
#
loop_
_entity.id
_entity.type
_entity.pdbx_description
1 polymer ?
#
loop_
_entity_poly.entity_id
_entity_poly.type
_entity_poly.pdbx_seq_one_letter_code
_entity_poly.pdbx_strand_id
1 'polypeptide(L)'
;MPPRAPVVWTTTAVRSERFRKRLDERHRELTIHAKARGRSYRRSRAAAGSDEALRLRADFLAALGRLSAFEIAMLGLARCQYDVQLVERTDDLSRDYFQLWHLIARRSGSSWPEEEGTAERMDFFAMQVGRLEGMADALLVAGRNVRLYPLPEMPWLSAQ
;
A
#
# COMPACT_ATOMS: atom_id res chain seq x y z
N MET A 1 43.00 10.84 33.28
CA MET A 1 42.42 11.17 31.96
C MET A 1 40.98 11.61 32.15
N PRO A 2 40.54 12.74 31.57
CA PRO A 2 39.12 13.07 31.57
C PRO A 2 38.36 12.11 30.65
N PRO A 3 37.10 11.76 30.96
CA PRO A 3 36.28 10.93 30.09
C PRO A 3 36.09 11.61 28.74
N ARG A 4 36.28 10.86 27.65
CA ARG A 4 36.00 11.36 26.29
C ARG A 4 34.50 11.68 26.20
N ALA A 5 34.18 12.88 25.70
CA ALA A 5 32.82 13.27 25.40
C ALA A 5 32.16 12.21 24.48
N PRO A 6 30.90 11.84 24.72
CA PRO A 6 30.20 10.88 23.89
C PRO A 6 30.19 11.37 22.43
N VAL A 7 30.54 10.48 21.51
CA VAL A 7 30.48 10.75 20.07
C VAL A 7 29.00 10.88 19.71
N VAL A 8 28.53 12.12 19.60
CA VAL A 8 27.21 12.41 19.04
C VAL A 8 27.33 12.14 17.54
N TRP A 9 26.83 10.99 17.09
CA TRP A 9 26.59 10.75 15.68
C TRP A 9 25.69 11.89 15.21
N THR A 10 26.20 12.71 14.29
CA THR A 10 25.44 13.81 13.71
C THR A 10 24.23 13.24 12.99
N THR A 11 23.11 13.10 13.68
CA THR A 11 21.84 12.70 13.08
C THR A 11 21.42 13.86 12.21
N THR A 12 21.58 13.73 10.89
CA THR A 12 20.95 14.65 9.95
C THR A 12 19.46 14.65 10.25
N ALA A 13 18.94 15.83 10.57
CA ALA A 13 17.51 16.01 10.67
C ALA A 13 16.93 15.64 9.31
N VAL A 14 15.90 14.78 9.31
CA VAL A 14 15.09 14.59 8.10
C VAL A 14 14.68 15.98 7.66
N ARG A 15 14.76 16.30 6.36
CA ARG A 15 14.20 17.55 5.78
C ARG A 15 12.68 17.56 5.97
N SER A 16 12.25 17.72 7.22
CA SER A 16 11.02 17.15 7.79
C SER A 16 9.79 17.79 7.19
N GLU A 17 9.86 19.07 6.86
CA GLU A 17 8.78 19.79 6.22
C GLU A 17 8.57 19.36 4.75
N ARG A 18 9.65 19.20 3.98
CA ARG A 18 9.57 18.70 2.60
C ARG A 18 9.09 17.26 2.54
N PHE A 19 9.54 16.43 3.48
CA PHE A 19 9.11 15.04 3.58
C PHE A 19 7.63 14.92 3.96
N ARG A 20 7.17 15.65 4.97
CA ARG A 20 5.74 15.71 5.36
C ARG A 20 4.87 16.20 4.21
N LYS A 21 5.28 17.27 3.52
CA LYS A 21 4.56 17.76 2.34
C LYS A 21 4.38 16.69 1.27
N ARG A 22 5.40 15.88 1.00
CA ARG A 22 5.31 14.75 0.04
C ARG A 22 4.36 13.65 0.52
N LEU A 23 4.35 13.35 1.82
CA LEU A 23 3.39 12.40 2.41
C LEU A 23 1.95 12.92 2.26
N ASP A 24 1.71 14.19 2.61
CA ASP A 24 0.39 14.83 2.54
C ASP A 24 -0.12 14.93 1.09
N GLU A 25 0.76 15.29 0.15
CA GLU A 25 0.46 15.34 -1.28
C GLU A 25 0.05 13.96 -1.80
N ARG A 26 0.82 12.92 -1.45
CA ARG A 26 0.51 11.56 -1.86
C ARG A 26 -0.77 11.04 -1.22
N HIS A 27 -1.01 11.33 0.06
CA HIS A 27 -2.28 11.01 0.75
C HIS A 27 -3.48 11.63 0.03
N ARG A 28 -3.36 12.91 -0.35
CA ARG A 28 -4.41 13.64 -1.07
C ARG A 28 -4.70 13.01 -2.42
N GLU A 29 -3.68 12.67 -3.21
CA GLU A 29 -3.83 11.97 -4.49
C GLU A 29 -4.59 10.64 -4.32
N LEU A 30 -4.15 9.80 -3.38
CA LEU A 30 -4.78 8.50 -3.12
C LEU A 30 -6.23 8.66 -2.64
N THR A 31 -6.52 9.67 -1.83
CA THR A 31 -7.88 10.00 -1.40
C THR A 31 -8.77 10.37 -2.58
N ILE A 32 -8.27 11.18 -3.52
CA ILE A 32 -9.01 11.55 -4.73
C ILE A 32 -9.27 10.31 -5.60
N HIS A 33 -8.26 9.46 -5.79
CA HIS A 33 -8.39 8.22 -6.56
C HIS A 33 -9.40 7.26 -5.94
N ALA A 34 -9.35 7.01 -4.64
CA ALA A 34 -10.30 6.14 -3.94
C ALA A 34 -11.74 6.68 -4.03
N LYS A 35 -11.92 8.00 -3.84
CA LYS A 35 -13.23 8.65 -4.04
C LYS A 35 -13.73 8.54 -5.48
N ALA A 36 -12.84 8.69 -6.47
CA ALA A 36 -13.21 8.55 -7.88
C ALA A 36 -13.68 7.12 -8.18
N ARG A 37 -12.91 6.09 -7.80
CA ARG A 37 -13.29 4.67 -8.00
C ARG A 37 -14.58 4.31 -7.27
N GLY A 38 -14.77 4.79 -6.03
CA GLY A 38 -16.01 4.58 -5.28
C GLY A 38 -17.22 5.30 -5.87
N ARG A 39 -17.04 6.42 -6.58
CA ARG A 39 -18.12 7.04 -7.35
C ARG A 39 -18.43 6.25 -8.61
N SER A 40 -17.42 5.80 -9.35
CA SER A 40 -17.59 4.99 -10.56
C SER A 40 -18.35 3.69 -10.26
N TYR A 41 -17.96 2.98 -9.20
CA TYR A 41 -18.67 1.77 -8.76
C TYR A 41 -20.13 2.06 -8.40
N ARG A 42 -20.41 3.04 -7.51
CA ARG A 42 -21.77 3.33 -7.05
C ARG A 42 -22.70 3.91 -8.13
N ARG A 43 -22.15 4.62 -9.12
CA ARG A 43 -22.92 5.19 -10.23
C ARG A 43 -23.05 4.26 -11.42
N SER A 44 -22.37 3.11 -11.39
CA SER A 44 -22.48 2.12 -12.45
C SER A 44 -23.92 1.64 -12.57
N ARG A 45 -24.38 1.48 -13.82
CA ARG A 45 -25.66 0.84 -14.15
C ARG A 45 -25.49 -0.64 -14.52
N ALA A 46 -24.29 -1.19 -14.32
CA ALA A 46 -24.02 -2.60 -14.57
C ALA A 46 -24.95 -3.48 -13.72
N ALA A 47 -25.44 -4.57 -14.32
CA ALA A 47 -26.31 -5.51 -13.62
C ALA A 47 -25.58 -6.10 -12.41
N ALA A 48 -26.31 -6.31 -11.30
CA ALA A 48 -25.75 -6.96 -10.13
C ALA A 48 -25.23 -8.36 -10.50
N GLY A 49 -23.98 -8.66 -10.14
CA GLY A 49 -23.32 -9.92 -10.51
C GLY A 49 -22.73 -9.98 -11.93
N SER A 50 -22.86 -8.91 -12.73
CA SER A 50 -22.13 -8.82 -14.01
C SER A 50 -20.63 -8.68 -13.79
N ASP A 51 -19.82 -9.18 -14.73
CA ASP A 51 -18.36 -9.05 -14.71
C ASP A 51 -17.91 -7.59 -14.61
N GLU A 52 -18.63 -6.66 -15.23
CA GLU A 52 -18.36 -5.23 -15.13
C GLU A 52 -18.58 -4.71 -13.71
N ALA A 53 -19.68 -5.07 -13.06
CA ALA A 53 -19.95 -4.69 -11.67
C ALA A 53 -18.90 -5.27 -10.71
N LEU A 54 -18.50 -6.52 -10.94
CA LEU A 54 -17.45 -7.19 -10.19
C LEU A 54 -16.08 -6.49 -10.36
N ARG A 55 -15.68 -6.16 -11.59
CA ARG A 55 -14.44 -5.41 -11.86
C ARG A 55 -14.43 -4.04 -11.19
N LEU A 56 -15.52 -3.28 -11.31
CA LEU A 56 -15.63 -1.96 -10.69
C LEU A 56 -15.57 -2.02 -9.16
N ARG A 57 -16.14 -3.08 -8.56
CA ARG A 57 -16.04 -3.37 -7.13
C ARG A 57 -14.61 -3.68 -6.72
N ALA A 58 -13.93 -4.56 -7.46
CA ALA A 58 -12.53 -4.91 -7.22
C ALA A 58 -11.62 -3.67 -7.31
N ASP A 59 -11.78 -2.84 -8.34
CA ASP A 59 -11.06 -1.58 -8.49
C ASP A 59 -11.25 -0.63 -7.30
N PHE A 60 -12.48 -0.53 -6.81
CA PHE A 60 -12.80 0.28 -5.65
C PHE A 60 -12.14 -0.27 -4.38
N LEU A 61 -12.22 -1.58 -4.15
CA LEU A 61 -11.59 -2.24 -3.00
C LEU A 61 -10.06 -2.13 -3.04
N ALA A 62 -9.44 -2.26 -4.22
CA ALA A 62 -8.02 -2.05 -4.38
C ALA A 62 -7.62 -0.60 -4.06
N ALA A 63 -8.40 0.38 -4.51
CA ALA A 63 -8.15 1.79 -4.19
C ALA A 63 -8.30 2.09 -2.68
N LEU A 64 -9.28 1.46 -2.01
CA LEU A 64 -9.45 1.57 -0.55
C LEU A 64 -8.31 0.89 0.22
N GLY A 65 -7.91 -0.32 -0.20
CA GLY A 65 -6.78 -1.04 0.39
C GLY A 65 -5.50 -0.22 0.29
N ARG A 66 -5.28 0.42 -0.87
CA ARG A 66 -4.13 1.30 -1.12
C ARG A 66 -4.13 2.52 -0.22
N LEU A 67 -5.24 3.24 -0.14
CA LEU A 67 -5.36 4.41 0.73
C LEU A 67 -5.15 4.04 2.21
N SER A 68 -5.85 3.02 2.69
CA SER A 68 -5.77 2.61 4.10
C SER A 68 -4.38 2.13 4.52
N ALA A 69 -3.71 1.32 3.69
CA ALA A 69 -2.35 0.90 3.99
C ALA A 69 -1.35 2.06 3.95
N PHE A 70 -1.52 2.99 3.00
CA PHE A 70 -0.72 4.21 2.95
C PHE A 70 -0.91 5.06 4.21
N GLU A 71 -2.15 5.27 4.67
CA GLU A 71 -2.45 6.03 5.89
C GLU A 71 -1.79 5.42 7.13
N ILE A 72 -1.85 4.10 7.28
CA ILE A 72 -1.19 3.39 8.38
C ILE A 72 0.32 3.62 8.34
N ALA A 73 0.94 3.47 7.18
CA ALA A 73 2.38 3.70 6.99
C ALA A 73 2.76 5.17 7.24
N MET A 74 1.97 6.10 6.72
CA MET A 74 2.13 7.54 6.87
C MET A 74 2.15 7.95 8.34
N LEU A 75 1.26 7.41 9.18
CA LEU A 75 1.22 7.69 10.62
C LEU A 75 2.55 7.32 11.32
N GLY A 76 3.19 6.23 10.88
CA GLY A 76 4.51 5.83 11.37
C GLY A 76 5.62 6.77 10.88
N LEU A 77 5.64 7.04 9.58
CA LEU A 77 6.68 7.84 8.93
C LEU A 77 6.65 9.32 9.35
N ALA A 78 5.46 9.91 9.49
CA ALA A 78 5.30 11.32 9.86
C ALA A 78 5.86 11.67 11.26
N ARG A 79 5.98 10.66 12.14
CA ARG A 79 6.56 10.80 13.49
C ARG A 79 8.10 10.77 13.49
N CYS A 80 8.74 10.38 12.40
CA CYS A 80 10.20 10.32 12.33
C CYS A 80 10.79 11.73 12.31
N GLN A 81 11.73 12.00 13.23
CA GLN A 81 12.44 13.27 13.35
C GLN A 81 13.86 13.21 12.77
N TYR A 82 14.47 12.02 12.82
CA TYR A 82 15.85 11.77 12.41
C TYR A 82 15.93 10.70 11.31
N ASP A 83 16.94 10.78 10.44
CA ASP A 83 17.12 9.83 9.33
C ASP A 83 17.24 8.38 9.83
N VAL A 84 17.87 8.15 10.99
CA VAL A 84 17.98 6.80 11.59
C VAL A 84 16.60 6.21 11.89
N GLN A 85 15.67 7.00 12.43
CA GLN A 85 14.29 6.56 12.69
C GLN A 85 13.56 6.28 11.38
N LEU A 86 13.77 7.12 10.37
CA LEU A 86 13.17 6.91 9.06
C LEU A 86 13.65 5.60 8.43
N VAL A 87 14.95 5.32 8.48
CA VAL A 87 15.55 4.08 7.98
C VAL A 87 14.94 2.87 8.68
N GLU A 88 14.94 2.84 10.01
CA GLU A 88 14.37 1.74 10.80
C GLU A 88 12.89 1.50 10.45
N ARG A 89 12.09 2.57 10.38
CA ARG A 89 10.67 2.46 10.01
C ARG A 89 10.46 1.99 8.57
N THR A 90 11.31 2.40 7.64
CA THR A 90 11.23 1.92 6.26
C THR A 90 11.65 0.45 6.13
N ASP A 91 12.56 -0.03 6.97
CA ASP A 91 13.00 -1.42 6.96
C ASP A 91 11.88 -2.33 7.53
N ASP A 92 11.23 -1.93 8.61
CA ASP A 92 10.03 -2.60 9.12
C ASP A 92 8.90 -2.63 8.09
N LEU A 93 8.60 -1.48 7.47
CA LEU A 93 7.57 -1.39 6.43
C LEU A 93 7.93 -2.24 5.18
N SER A 94 9.21 -2.35 4.84
CA SER A 94 9.68 -3.22 3.76
C SER A 94 9.45 -4.69 4.12
N ARG A 95 9.69 -5.09 5.38
CA ARG A 95 9.39 -6.44 5.85
C ARG A 95 7.89 -6.74 5.72
N ASP A 96 7.02 -5.83 6.16
CA ASP A 96 5.57 -5.98 6.04
C ASP A 96 5.13 -6.09 4.58
N TYR A 97 5.70 -5.26 3.70
CA TYR A 97 5.47 -5.30 2.26
C TYR A 97 5.79 -6.69 1.68
N PHE A 98 6.99 -7.23 1.96
CA PHE A 98 7.38 -8.53 1.45
C PHE A 98 6.57 -9.67 2.06
N GLN A 99 6.22 -9.61 3.35
CA GLN A 99 5.35 -10.60 3.98
C GLN A 99 3.97 -10.64 3.32
N LEU A 100 3.39 -9.47 3.04
CA LEU A 100 2.12 -9.37 2.32
C LEU A 100 2.25 -9.89 0.89
N TRP A 101 3.31 -9.52 0.16
CA TRP A 101 3.57 -10.05 -1.18
C TRP A 101 3.63 -11.59 -1.18
N HIS A 102 4.37 -12.18 -0.24
CA HIS A 102 4.48 -13.65 -0.10
C HIS A 102 3.14 -14.30 0.28
N LEU A 103 2.31 -13.61 1.06
CA LEU A 103 0.97 -14.09 1.39
C LEU A 103 0.08 -14.11 0.14
N ILE A 104 0.09 -13.04 -0.65
CA ILE A 104 -0.69 -12.95 -1.89
C ILE A 104 -0.22 -14.03 -2.88
N ALA A 105 1.10 -14.16 -3.10
CA ALA A 105 1.68 -15.16 -4.01
C ALA A 105 1.36 -16.61 -3.59
N ARG A 106 1.38 -16.91 -2.29
CA ARG A 106 0.97 -18.25 -1.81
C ARG A 106 -0.52 -18.51 -2.01
N ARG A 107 -1.36 -17.52 -1.71
CA ARG A 107 -2.81 -17.63 -1.85
C ARG A 107 -3.26 -17.68 -3.31
N SER A 108 -2.53 -17.07 -4.23
CA SER A 108 -2.86 -17.14 -5.66
C SER A 108 -2.63 -18.53 -6.25
N GLY A 109 -1.64 -19.28 -5.73
CA GLY A 109 -1.33 -20.64 -6.17
C GLY A 109 -2.02 -21.77 -5.40
N SER A 110 -2.73 -21.49 -4.30
CA SER A 110 -3.41 -22.51 -3.48
C SER A 110 -4.80 -22.88 -4.01
N SER A 111 -5.24 -24.12 -3.78
CA SER A 111 -6.65 -24.52 -3.94
C SER A 111 -7.52 -23.81 -2.90
N TRP A 112 -8.59 -23.15 -3.36
CA TRP A 112 -9.54 -22.46 -2.49
C TRP A 112 -10.67 -23.42 -2.08
N PRO A 113 -11.27 -23.27 -0.88
CA PRO A 113 -12.44 -24.04 -0.49
C PRO A 113 -13.57 -23.88 -1.52
N GLU A 114 -14.27 -24.96 -1.84
CA GLU A 114 -15.38 -24.93 -2.82
C GLU A 114 -16.54 -24.03 -2.39
N GLU A 115 -16.66 -23.77 -1.08
CA GLU A 115 -17.67 -22.88 -0.49
C GLU A 115 -17.38 -21.38 -0.73
N GLU A 116 -16.15 -21.01 -1.07
CA GLU A 116 -15.74 -19.61 -1.19
C GLU A 116 -16.04 -19.08 -2.59
N GLY A 117 -16.95 -18.10 -2.68
CA GLY A 117 -17.44 -17.59 -3.94
C GLY A 117 -16.37 -16.86 -4.76
N THR A 118 -16.42 -16.96 -6.09
CA THR A 118 -15.48 -16.27 -6.99
C THR A 118 -15.41 -14.75 -6.73
N ALA A 119 -16.52 -14.15 -6.33
CA ALA A 119 -16.58 -12.73 -5.96
C ALA A 119 -15.82 -12.42 -4.66
N GLU A 120 -15.91 -13.27 -3.64
CA GLU A 120 -15.22 -13.10 -2.35
C GLU A 120 -13.71 -13.23 -2.52
N ARG A 121 -13.28 -14.21 -3.33
CA ARG A 121 -11.88 -14.36 -3.72
C ARG A 121 -11.35 -13.09 -4.41
N MET A 122 -12.10 -12.56 -5.36
CA MET A 122 -11.73 -11.34 -6.08
C MET A 122 -11.63 -10.14 -5.13
N ASP A 123 -12.60 -9.97 -4.23
CA ASP A 123 -12.59 -8.89 -3.23
C ASP A 123 -11.35 -8.97 -2.31
N PHE A 124 -11.03 -10.17 -1.84
CA PHE A 124 -9.86 -10.42 -0.99
C PHE A 124 -8.58 -9.97 -1.69
N PHE A 125 -8.33 -10.46 -2.90
CA PHE A 125 -7.12 -10.15 -3.65
C PHE A 125 -7.06 -8.68 -4.06
N ALA A 126 -8.19 -8.09 -4.48
CA ALA A 126 -8.26 -6.67 -4.77
C ALA A 126 -7.83 -5.84 -3.56
N MET A 127 -8.37 -6.15 -2.38
CA MET A 127 -8.00 -5.48 -1.13
C MET A 127 -6.51 -5.67 -0.79
N GLN A 128 -5.99 -6.89 -0.86
CA GLN A 128 -4.58 -7.16 -0.51
C GLN A 128 -3.59 -6.52 -1.48
N VAL A 129 -3.86 -6.56 -2.79
CA VAL A 129 -3.05 -5.88 -3.81
C VAL A 129 -3.09 -4.37 -3.59
N GLY A 130 -4.27 -3.83 -3.30
CA GLY A 130 -4.41 -2.43 -2.88
C GLY A 130 -3.48 -2.11 -1.70
N ARG A 131 -3.56 -2.88 -0.62
CA ARG A 131 -2.71 -2.67 0.57
C ARG A 131 -1.22 -2.71 0.24
N LEU A 132 -0.81 -3.65 -0.60
CA LEU A 132 0.57 -3.79 -1.07
C LEU A 132 1.02 -2.53 -1.83
N GLU A 133 0.21 -2.01 -2.75
CA GLU A 133 0.46 -0.75 -3.46
C GLU A 133 0.55 0.46 -2.51
N GLY A 134 -0.27 0.48 -1.45
CA GLY A 134 -0.25 1.54 -0.45
C GLY A 134 1.05 1.57 0.34
N MET A 135 1.55 0.40 0.74
CA MET A 135 2.87 0.25 1.37
C MET A 135 4.00 0.66 0.41
N ALA A 136 3.92 0.25 -0.86
CA ALA A 136 4.90 0.64 -1.87
C ALA A 136 4.96 2.16 -2.08
N ASP A 137 3.80 2.84 -2.12
CA ASP A 137 3.76 4.29 -2.22
C ASP A 137 4.43 4.99 -1.03
N ALA A 138 4.17 4.51 0.19
CA ALA A 138 4.80 5.05 1.39
C ALA A 138 6.33 4.86 1.37
N LEU A 139 6.79 3.68 0.95
CA LEU A 139 8.21 3.37 0.78
C LEU A 139 8.86 4.26 -0.29
N LEU A 140 8.20 4.48 -1.43
CA LEU A 140 8.66 5.39 -2.48
C LEU A 140 8.77 6.84 -1.99
N VAL A 141 7.80 7.32 -1.21
CA VAL A 141 7.88 8.65 -0.59
C VAL A 141 9.08 8.74 0.36
N ALA A 142 9.34 7.68 1.13
CA ALA A 142 10.49 7.55 2.02
C ALA A 142 11.83 7.26 1.29
N GLY A 143 11.83 7.19 -0.05
CA GLY A 143 13.05 7.01 -0.85
C GLY A 143 13.51 5.56 -1.02
N ARG A 144 12.69 4.58 -0.63
CA ARG A 144 12.93 3.15 -0.87
C ARG A 144 12.18 2.69 -2.11
N ASN A 145 12.87 2.04 -3.04
CA ASN A 145 12.24 1.43 -4.20
C ASN A 145 12.02 -0.07 -3.95
N VAL A 146 10.76 -0.48 -3.78
CA VAL A 146 10.39 -1.87 -3.45
C VAL A 146 9.64 -2.60 -4.56
N ARG A 147 9.46 -1.95 -5.73
CA ARG A 147 8.80 -2.55 -6.91
C ARG A 147 9.73 -3.52 -7.64
N LEU A 148 10.28 -4.47 -6.90
CA LEU A 148 11.29 -5.43 -7.38
C LEU A 148 10.67 -6.68 -8.00
N TYR A 149 9.37 -6.94 -7.79
CA TYR A 149 8.68 -8.11 -8.30
C TYR A 149 7.37 -7.74 -9.01
N PRO A 150 7.03 -8.42 -10.13
CA PRO A 150 5.72 -8.25 -10.75
C PRO A 150 4.63 -8.64 -9.75
N LEU A 151 3.51 -7.93 -9.78
CA LEU A 151 2.32 -8.33 -9.05
C LEU A 151 1.86 -9.70 -9.57
N PRO A 152 1.32 -10.59 -8.72
CA PRO A 152 0.74 -11.84 -9.18
C PRO A 152 -0.31 -11.56 -10.26
N GLU A 153 -0.33 -12.37 -11.32
CA GLU A 153 -1.32 -12.24 -12.39
C GLU A 153 -2.73 -12.39 -11.79
N MET A 154 -3.46 -11.26 -11.71
CA MET A 154 -4.85 -11.28 -11.28
C MET A 154 -5.75 -11.31 -12.51
N PRO A 155 -6.79 -12.16 -12.54
CA PRO A 155 -7.63 -12.34 -13.71
C PRO A 155 -8.35 -11.05 -14.20
N TRP A 156 -8.45 -10.00 -13.38
CA TRP A 156 -8.98 -8.69 -13.80
C TRP A 156 -7.91 -7.60 -14.01
N LEU A 157 -6.65 -7.83 -13.62
CA LEU A 157 -5.54 -6.93 -13.97
C LEU A 157 -5.08 -7.13 -15.42
N SER A 158 -5.21 -8.37 -15.93
CA SER A 158 -4.82 -8.75 -17.30
C SER A 158 -5.76 -8.25 -18.40
N ALA A 159 -6.82 -7.50 -18.06
CA ALA A 159 -7.84 -7.02 -19.00
C ALA A 159 -7.65 -5.55 -19.44
N GLN A 160 -6.43 -5.00 -19.30
CA GLN A 160 -6.06 -3.68 -19.85
C GLN A 160 -5.48 -3.80 -21.26
#